data_AF-A0A914X1G4-F1
#
_entry.id   AF-A0A914X1G4-F1
#
_cell.length_a   1.000
_cell.length_b   1.000
_cell.length_c   1.000
_cell.angle_alpha   90.00
_cell.angle_beta   90.00
_cell.angle_gamma   90.00
#
_symmetry.space_group_name_H-M   'P 1'
#
loop_
_entity.id
_entity.type
_entity.pdbx_description
1 polymer ?
#
loop_
_entity_poly.entity_id
_entity_poly.type
_entity_poly.pdbx_seq_one_letter_code
_entity_poly.pdbx_strand_id
1 'polypeptide(L)'
;MTTVLKTAVILAISFVALTQSRALENDSIECQICTFMGTHIDKIEDLTFPELEAALIESCDEWNISSLRALCIAYAESHLEDIYFWMAMHPDDLKPPNITLMCLQLGSCP
;
A
#
# COMPACT_ATOMS: atom_id res chain seq x y z
N MET A 1 29.76 -19.57 17.96
CA MET A 1 28.50 -19.12 18.57
C MET A 1 28.06 -17.83 17.87
N THR A 2 27.36 -17.90 16.75
CA THR A 2 27.03 -16.74 15.88
C THR A 2 25.62 -16.83 15.27
N THR A 3 24.71 -17.53 15.94
CA THR A 3 23.36 -17.83 15.41
C THR A 3 22.23 -17.05 16.07
N VAL A 4 22.52 -16.22 17.07
CA VAL A 4 21.49 -15.49 17.85
C VAL A 4 21.24 -14.07 17.32
N LEU A 5 22.15 -13.52 16.51
CA LEU A 5 22.04 -12.12 16.05
C LEU A 5 21.07 -11.92 14.87
N LYS A 6 20.75 -12.98 14.12
CA LYS A 6 19.79 -12.89 12.99
C LYS A 6 18.33 -12.86 13.45
N THR A 7 18.02 -13.43 14.60
CA THR A 7 16.64 -13.53 15.11
C THR A 7 16.15 -12.24 15.77
N ALA A 8 17.06 -11.40 16.27
CA ALA A 8 16.72 -10.12 16.89
C ALA A 8 16.28 -9.05 15.86
N VAL A 9 16.79 -9.12 14.63
CA VAL A 9 16.44 -8.17 13.56
C VAL A 9 15.04 -8.42 13.01
N ILE A 10 14.58 -9.67 13.02
CA ILE A 10 13.22 -10.03 12.58
C ILE A 10 12.17 -9.56 13.60
N LEU A 11 12.49 -9.55 14.90
CA LEU A 11 11.59 -9.12 15.97
C LEU A 11 11.47 -7.59 16.12
N ALA A 12 12.46 -6.82 15.68
CA ALA A 12 12.39 -5.36 15.72
C ALA A 12 11.50 -4.76 14.62
N ILE A 13 11.36 -5.46 13.49
CA ILE A 13 10.41 -5.08 12.42
C ILE A 13 8.96 -5.28 12.90
N SER A 14 8.74 -6.19 13.85
CA SER A 14 7.41 -6.42 14.43
C SER A 14 6.95 -5.29 15.36
N PHE A 15 7.84 -4.54 16.01
CA PHE A 15 7.46 -3.60 17.08
C PHE A 15 7.20 -2.15 16.63
N VAL A 16 7.72 -1.73 15.47
CA VAL A 16 7.38 -0.42 14.91
C VAL A 16 6.15 -0.50 14.00
N ALA A 17 5.88 -1.68 13.43
CA ALA A 17 4.56 -2.01 12.91
C ALA A 17 3.49 -1.90 14.01
N LEU A 18 3.82 -2.24 15.27
CA LEU A 18 2.91 -2.33 16.43
C LEU A 18 2.17 -1.05 16.87
N THR A 19 2.48 0.13 16.32
CA THR A 19 1.73 1.38 16.65
C THR A 19 0.87 1.93 15.52
N GLN A 20 1.03 1.43 14.28
CA GLN A 20 0.09 1.64 13.18
C GLN A 20 -0.77 0.39 12.87
N SER A 21 -0.65 -0.66 13.69
CA SER A 21 -1.26 -1.99 13.49
C SER A 21 -2.37 -2.30 14.48
N ARG A 22 -3.40 -1.44 14.52
CA ARG A 22 -4.71 -1.90 15.02
C ARG A 22 -5.59 -2.52 13.92
N ALA A 23 -5.04 -2.69 12.72
CA ALA A 23 -5.67 -3.37 11.58
C ALA A 23 -4.85 -4.57 11.08
N LEU A 24 -4.11 -5.26 11.96
CA LEU A 24 -3.16 -6.31 11.59
C LEU A 24 -3.56 -7.64 12.26
N GLU A 25 -4.76 -8.10 11.92
CA GLU A 25 -5.13 -9.50 12.06
C GLU A 25 -5.22 -10.08 10.63
N ASN A 26 -4.11 -10.65 10.15
CA ASN A 26 -4.06 -11.61 9.03
C ASN A 26 -3.97 -11.12 7.56
N ASP A 27 -3.73 -9.83 7.28
CA ASP A 27 -3.65 -9.33 5.89
C ASP A 27 -2.26 -9.48 5.24
N SER A 28 -2.24 -9.86 3.95
CA SER A 28 -1.05 -9.93 3.09
C SER A 28 -0.30 -8.59 3.05
N ILE A 29 1.03 -8.62 2.85
CA ILE A 29 1.83 -7.40 2.62
C ILE A 29 1.30 -6.62 1.41
N GLU A 30 0.83 -7.33 0.37
CA GLU A 30 0.20 -6.70 -0.80
C GLU A 30 -1.11 -5.98 -0.45
N CYS A 31 -1.93 -6.57 0.43
CA CYS A 31 -3.15 -5.93 0.93
C CYS A 31 -2.84 -4.64 1.70
N GLN A 32 -1.78 -4.66 2.51
CA GLN A 32 -1.33 -3.49 3.27
C GLN A 32 -0.85 -2.38 2.35
N ILE A 33 -0.06 -2.72 1.33
CA ILE A 33 0.43 -1.76 0.32
C ILE A 33 -0.75 -1.17 -0.46
N CYS A 34 -1.65 -2.02 -0.95
CA CYS A 34 -2.82 -1.57 -1.69
C CYS A 34 -3.69 -0.62 -0.85
N THR A 35 -3.97 -0.98 0.39
CA THR A 35 -4.78 -0.16 1.30
C THR A 35 -4.09 1.16 1.60
N PHE A 36 -2.78 1.13 1.88
CA PHE A 36 -1.98 2.33 2.08
C PHE A 36 -2.06 3.28 0.87
N MET A 37 -1.86 2.75 -0.34
CA MET A 37 -1.93 3.54 -1.56
C MET A 37 -3.34 4.11 -1.80
N GLY A 38 -4.38 3.31 -1.59
CA GLY A 38 -5.75 3.79 -1.72
C GLY A 38 -6.09 4.93 -0.76
N THR A 39 -5.52 4.97 0.45
CA THR A 39 -5.70 6.14 1.34
C THR A 39 -5.04 7.41 0.84
N HIS A 40 -4.10 7.31 -0.10
CA HIS A 40 -3.46 8.45 -0.76
C HIS A 40 -4.21 8.87 -2.02
N ILE A 41 -4.93 7.94 -2.66
CA ILE A 41 -5.77 8.19 -3.83
C ILE A 41 -6.89 9.20 -3.54
N ASP A 42 -7.48 9.21 -2.33
CA ASP A 42 -8.50 10.21 -1.94
C ASP A 42 -7.99 11.66 -2.01
N LYS A 43 -6.67 11.86 -1.97
CA LYS A 43 -6.03 13.18 -2.09
C LYS A 43 -5.69 13.56 -3.53
N ILE A 44 -5.98 12.67 -4.48
CA ILE A 44 -5.56 12.65 -5.87
C ILE A 44 -6.82 12.71 -6.76
N GLU A 45 -7.68 13.70 -6.56
CA GLU A 45 -8.81 13.96 -7.46
C GLU A 45 -8.30 14.65 -8.75
N ASP A 46 -8.89 14.30 -9.91
CA ASP A 46 -8.64 14.90 -11.23
C ASP A 46 -7.22 14.78 -11.84
N LEU A 47 -6.40 13.81 -11.41
CA LEU A 47 -5.08 13.59 -12.02
C LEU A 47 -5.15 12.85 -13.36
N THR A 48 -4.30 13.26 -14.30
CA THR A 48 -4.01 12.49 -15.51
C THR A 48 -3.24 11.22 -15.15
N PHE A 49 -3.25 10.22 -16.04
CA PHE A 49 -2.56 8.94 -15.82
C PHE A 49 -1.09 9.08 -15.35
N PRO A 50 -0.25 9.95 -15.96
CA PRO A 50 1.13 10.14 -15.49
C PRO A 50 1.24 10.85 -14.13
N GLU A 51 0.27 11.71 -13.80
CA GLU A 51 0.24 12.42 -12.52
C GLU A 51 -0.17 11.47 -11.39
N LEU A 52 -1.09 10.52 -11.66
CA LEU A 52 -1.44 9.46 -10.73
C LEU A 52 -0.22 8.57 -10.44
N GLU A 53 0.52 8.15 -11.46
CA GLU A 53 1.74 7.35 -11.29
C GLU A 53 2.74 8.04 -10.36
N ALA A 54 3.03 9.32 -10.64
CA ALA A 54 3.96 10.10 -9.83
C ALA A 54 3.49 10.23 -8.37
N ALA A 55 2.21 10.51 -8.15
CA ALA A 55 1.64 10.67 -6.82
C ALA A 55 1.64 9.35 -6.03
N LEU A 56 1.35 8.23 -6.69
CA LEU A 56 1.41 6.90 -6.09
C LEU A 56 2.85 6.52 -5.71
N ILE A 57 3.83 6.79 -6.59
CA ILE A 57 5.25 6.54 -6.28
C ILE A 57 5.73 7.44 -5.14
N GLU A 58 5.33 8.71 -5.11
CA GLU A 58 5.68 9.65 -4.03
C GLU A 58 5.10 9.17 -2.69
N SER A 59 3.88 8.64 -2.66
CA SER A 59 3.29 8.08 -1.44
C SER A 59 4.14 6.94 -0.84
N CYS A 60 4.87 6.20 -1.68
CA CYS A 60 5.74 5.13 -1.21
C CYS A 60 6.95 5.63 -0.39
N ASP A 61 7.28 6.92 -0.46
CA ASP A 61 8.36 7.51 0.35
C ASP A 61 8.00 7.58 1.85
N GLU A 62 6.71 7.47 2.22
CA GLU A 62 6.30 7.40 3.63
C GLU A 62 6.77 6.09 4.30
N TRP A 63 7.13 5.07 3.52
CA TRP A 63 7.69 3.83 4.03
C TRP A 63 9.16 4.02 4.45
N ASN A 64 9.36 4.16 5.76
CA ASN A 64 10.68 4.25 6.39
C ASN A 64 11.57 3.00 6.22
N ILE A 65 11.03 1.91 5.65
CA ILE A 65 11.75 0.66 5.41
C ILE A 65 11.98 0.53 3.90
N SER A 66 13.25 0.58 3.47
CA SER A 66 13.61 0.59 2.05
C SER A 66 13.04 -0.58 1.24
N SER A 67 12.91 -1.76 1.84
CA SER A 67 12.31 -2.93 1.18
C SER A 67 10.80 -2.79 1.00
N LEU A 68 10.09 -2.18 1.94
CA LEU A 68 8.65 -1.93 1.82
C LEU A 68 8.38 -0.80 0.81
N ARG A 69 9.21 0.24 0.81
CA ARG A 69 9.20 1.27 -0.23
C ARG A 69 9.37 0.68 -1.63
N ALA A 70 10.34 -0.21 -1.82
CA ALA A 70 10.58 -0.85 -3.12
C ALA A 70 9.38 -1.72 -3.56
N LEU A 71 8.77 -2.46 -2.62
CA LEU A 71 7.56 -3.24 -2.91
C LEU A 71 6.36 -2.35 -3.24
N CYS A 72 6.21 -1.22 -2.54
CA CYS A 72 5.16 -0.24 -2.81
C CYS A 72 5.30 0.35 -4.22
N ILE A 73 6.51 0.76 -4.62
CA ILE A 73 6.76 1.27 -5.98
C ILE A 73 6.46 0.21 -7.03
N ALA A 74 6.95 -1.02 -6.84
CA ALA A 74 6.68 -2.12 -7.77
C ALA A 74 5.18 -2.43 -7.87
N TYR A 75 4.45 -2.35 -6.75
CA TYR A 75 3.01 -2.51 -6.74
C TYR A 75 2.31 -1.39 -7.52
N ALA A 76 2.72 -0.14 -7.31
CA ALA A 76 2.20 1.03 -8.02
C ALA A 76 2.36 0.88 -9.53
N GLU A 77 3.56 0.56 -9.99
CA GLU A 77 3.86 0.35 -11.41
C GLU A 77 3.05 -0.83 -12.00
N SER A 78 2.86 -1.90 -11.22
CA SER A 78 2.17 -3.11 -11.69
C SER A 78 0.65 -2.97 -11.77
N HIS A 79 0.04 -2.15 -10.91
CA HIS A 79 -1.41 -2.00 -10.78
C HIS A 79 -1.91 -0.60 -11.17
N LEU A 80 -1.04 0.26 -11.71
CA LEU A 80 -1.37 1.64 -12.07
C LEU A 80 -2.60 1.72 -12.99
N GLU A 81 -2.64 0.89 -14.03
CA GLU A 81 -3.77 0.85 -14.96
C GLU A 81 -5.06 0.43 -14.28
N ASP A 82 -5.01 -0.66 -13.51
CA ASP A 82 -6.19 -1.18 -12.81
C ASP A 82 -6.72 -0.16 -11.79
N ILE A 83 -5.83 0.50 -11.05
CA ILE A 83 -6.17 1.57 -10.12
C ILE A 83 -6.82 2.74 -10.88
N TYR A 84 -6.18 3.22 -11.96
CA TYR A 84 -6.71 4.33 -12.76
C TYR A 84 -8.11 4.02 -13.32
N PHE A 85 -8.31 2.82 -13.88
CA PHE A 85 -9.61 2.40 -14.38
C PHE A 85 -10.64 2.28 -13.27
N TRP A 86 -10.25 1.76 -12.11
CA TRP A 86 -11.13 1.67 -10.96
C TRP A 86 -11.58 3.07 -10.51
N MET A 87 -10.66 4.03 -10.41
CA MET A 87 -10.99 5.43 -10.07
C MET A 87 -11.96 6.05 -11.08
N ALA A 88 -11.77 5.78 -12.38
CA ALA A 88 -12.65 6.29 -13.42
C ALA A 88 -14.05 5.66 -13.40
N MET A 89 -14.17 4.38 -13.02
CA MET A 89 -15.45 3.68 -12.90
C MET A 89 -16.18 3.98 -11.58
N HIS A 90 -15.41 4.30 -10.54
CA HIS A 90 -15.89 4.47 -9.17
C HIS A 90 -15.44 5.82 -8.56
N PRO A 91 -15.74 6.97 -9.20
CA PRO A 91 -15.23 8.27 -8.77
C PRO A 91 -15.72 8.68 -7.38
N ASP A 92 -16.92 8.25 -6.98
CA ASP A 92 -17.51 8.55 -5.67
C ASP A 92 -16.97 7.62 -4.55
N ASP A 93 -16.27 6.55 -4.91
CA ASP A 93 -15.81 5.49 -4.01
C ASP A 93 -14.32 5.61 -3.63
N LEU A 94 -13.69 6.75 -3.90
CA LEU A 94 -12.28 7.00 -3.55
C LEU A 94 -12.05 7.26 -2.05
N LYS A 95 -13.14 7.25 -1.26
CA LYS A 95 -13.11 7.49 0.18
C LYS A 95 -13.06 6.20 0.97
N PRO A 96 -12.38 6.16 2.14
CA PRO A 96 -12.58 5.09 3.10
C PRO A 96 -14.09 4.94 3.40
N PRO A 97 -14.68 3.73 3.34
CA PRO A 97 -14.07 2.39 3.37
C PRO A 97 -13.84 1.70 2.02
N ASN A 98 -14.16 2.34 0.90
CA ASN A 98 -14.25 1.67 -0.40
C ASN A 98 -12.89 1.32 -1.04
N ILE A 99 -11.80 1.90 -0.50
CA ILE A 99 -10.41 1.51 -0.79
C ILE A 99 -10.16 0.02 -0.53
N THR A 100 -10.73 -0.54 0.55
CA THR A 100 -10.58 -1.97 0.83
C THR A 100 -11.30 -2.83 -0.21
N LEU A 101 -12.43 -2.35 -0.76
CA LEU A 101 -13.13 -3.03 -1.86
C LEU A 101 -12.32 -3.02 -3.15
N MET A 102 -11.65 -1.90 -3.47
CA MET A 102 -10.69 -1.84 -4.57
C MET A 102 -9.61 -2.91 -4.39
N CYS A 103 -8.99 -3.00 -3.21
CA CYS A 103 -7.94 -3.97 -2.94
C CYS A 103 -8.40 -5.43 -2.97
N LEU A 104 -9.66 -5.71 -2.62
CA LEU A 104 -10.29 -7.02 -2.81
C LEU A 104 -10.46 -7.33 -4.31
N GLN A 105 -10.92 -6.37 -5.11
CA GLN A 105 -11.14 -6.54 -6.54
C GLN A 105 -9.83 -6.70 -7.33
N LEU A 106 -8.78 -5.99 -6.91
CA LEU A 106 -7.42 -6.16 -7.42
C LEU A 106 -6.77 -7.48 -6.95
N GLY A 107 -7.46 -8.28 -6.12
CA GLY A 107 -6.94 -9.54 -5.59
C GLY A 107 -5.78 -9.38 -4.61
N SER A 108 -5.54 -8.16 -4.13
CA SER A 108 -4.45 -7.85 -3.19
C SER A 108 -4.83 -8.18 -1.75
N CYS A 109 -6.12 -8.12 -1.41
CA CYS A 109 -6.68 -8.53 -0.13
C CYS A 109 -7.53 -9.81 -0.26
N PRO A 110 -7.55 -10.69 0.76
CA PRO A 110 -8.37 -11.92 0.78
C PRO A 110 -9.85 -11.69 1.12
#